data_AF-A0A7J5NXV6-F1
#
_entry.id   AF-A0A7J5NXV6-F1
#
_cell.length_a   1.000
_cell.length_b   1.000
_cell.length_c   1.000
_cell.angle_alpha   90.00
_cell.angle_beta   90.00
_cell.angle_gamma   90.00
#
_symmetry.space_group_name_H-M   'P 1'
#
loop_
_entity.id
_entity.type
_entity.pdbx_description
1 polymer ?
#
loop_
_entity_poly.entity_id
_entity_poly.type
_entity_poly.pdbx_seq_one_letter_code
_entity_poly.pdbx_strand_id
1 'polypeptide(L)'
;MDRFSRKLVLLLLLVIWQSSLGTNAIQLESQNLWNEKAKNGYVKYSNGLLMQWGTRAGATGAISLYFPTSFYDTNYNVYLTAGLNVTSEPFVYAPGYDPNNKNKSYIIILARGINSTPAIVWTSWDFTWFAIGRWKL
;
A
#
# COMPACT_ATOMS: atom_id res chain seq x y z
N MET A 1 -29.55 -30.52 -30.07
CA MET A 1 -29.25 -29.89 -28.76
C MET A 1 -30.57 -29.50 -28.08
N ASP A 2 -31.44 -30.48 -27.76
CA ASP A 2 -32.88 -30.24 -27.56
C ASP A 2 -33.39 -30.29 -26.12
N ARG A 3 -32.50 -30.32 -25.11
CA ARG A 3 -32.95 -30.54 -23.71
C ARG A 3 -32.36 -29.60 -22.67
N PHE A 4 -32.18 -28.33 -23.02
CA PHE A 4 -32.11 -27.29 -21.98
C PHE A 4 -33.53 -26.79 -21.70
N SER A 5 -34.01 -27.01 -20.47
CA SER A 5 -35.34 -26.57 -20.04
C SER A 5 -35.47 -25.06 -20.21
N ARG A 6 -36.49 -24.59 -20.93
CA ARG A 6 -36.77 -23.15 -21.11
C ARG A 6 -36.87 -22.42 -19.76
N LYS A 7 -37.39 -23.09 -18.73
CA LYS A 7 -37.46 -22.56 -17.36
C LYS A 7 -36.07 -22.38 -16.74
N LEU A 8 -35.16 -23.31 -17.00
CA LEU A 8 -33.78 -23.24 -16.51
C LEU A 8 -33.00 -22.12 -17.21
N VAL A 9 -33.22 -21.93 -18.51
CA VAL A 9 -32.63 -20.82 -19.27
C VAL A 9 -33.10 -19.47 -18.73
N LEU A 10 -34.41 -19.33 -18.48
CA LEU A 10 -34.97 -18.12 -17.88
C LEU A 10 -34.43 -17.84 -16.47
N LEU A 11 -34.26 -18.88 -15.65
CA LEU A 11 -33.64 -18.75 -14.33
C LEU A 11 -32.19 -18.27 -14.44
N LEU A 12 -31.38 -18.85 -15.33
CA LEU A 12 -29.99 -18.45 -15.55
C LEU A 12 -29.88 -17.01 -16.05
N LEU A 13 -30.74 -16.61 -16.99
CA LEU A 13 -30.80 -15.23 -17.48
C LEU A 13 -31.17 -14.25 -16.35
N LEU A 14 -32.10 -14.63 -15.47
CA LEU A 14 -32.50 -13.82 -14.33
C LEU A 14 -31.38 -13.69 -13.29
N VAL A 15 -30.64 -14.77 -13.02
CA VAL A 15 -29.47 -14.75 -12.12
C VAL A 15 -28.35 -13.87 -12.67
N ILE A 16 -28.03 -13.99 -13.97
CA ILE A 16 -27.02 -13.15 -14.64
C ILE A 16 -27.46 -11.68 -14.61
N TRP A 17 -28.72 -11.41 -14.92
CA TRP A 17 -29.26 -10.07 -14.92
C TRP A 17 -29.24 -9.44 -13.51
N GLN A 18 -29.64 -10.19 -12.47
CA GLN A 18 -29.53 -9.73 -11.08
C GLN A 18 -28.07 -9.50 -10.63
N SER A 19 -27.13 -10.32 -11.09
CA SER A 19 -25.70 -10.12 -10.78
C SER A 19 -25.12 -8.84 -11.41
N SER A 20 -25.76 -8.31 -12.45
CA SER A 20 -25.34 -7.09 -13.16
C SER A 20 -26.03 -5.80 -12.67
N LEU A 21 -27.04 -5.91 -11.81
CA LEU A 21 -27.98 -4.83 -11.49
C LEU A 21 -27.55 -3.86 -10.39
N GLY A 22 -26.34 -3.96 -9.84
CA GLY A 22 -25.90 -2.91 -8.91
C GLY A 22 -24.88 -3.32 -7.85
N THR A 23 -23.80 -3.98 -8.23
CA THR A 23 -22.60 -3.83 -7.41
C THR A 23 -22.01 -2.45 -7.68
N ASN A 24 -22.35 -1.45 -6.85
CA ASN A 24 -21.63 -0.17 -6.74
C ASN A 24 -20.20 -0.35 -6.18
N ALA A 25 -19.68 -1.59 -6.20
CA ALA A 25 -18.37 -1.93 -5.71
C ALA A 25 -17.34 -1.57 -6.78
N ILE A 26 -16.32 -0.83 -6.35
CA ILE A 26 -15.14 -0.60 -7.18
C ILE A 26 -14.47 -1.96 -7.40
N GLN A 27 -14.24 -2.32 -8.67
CA GLN A 27 -13.67 -3.61 -9.03
C GLN A 27 -12.16 -3.64 -8.75
N LEU A 28 -11.66 -4.82 -8.39
CA LEU A 28 -10.23 -5.09 -8.28
C LEU A 28 -9.64 -5.34 -9.69
N GLU A 29 -8.53 -4.67 -10.02
CA GLU A 29 -7.82 -4.84 -11.30
C GLU A 29 -6.59 -5.72 -11.16
N SER A 30 -5.78 -5.47 -10.13
CA SER A 30 -4.67 -6.36 -9.78
C SER A 30 -4.23 -6.14 -8.34
N GLN A 31 -3.58 -7.15 -7.77
CA GLN A 31 -3.05 -7.08 -6.42
C GLN A 31 -1.82 -7.96 -6.27
N ASN A 32 -0.97 -7.58 -5.32
CA ASN A 32 -0.02 -8.48 -4.69
C ASN A 32 -0.27 -8.41 -3.18
N LEU A 33 -0.95 -9.44 -2.67
CA LEU A 33 -1.23 -9.56 -1.25
C LEU A 33 0.00 -10.09 -0.52
N TRP A 34 0.16 -9.66 0.73
CA TRP A 34 1.23 -10.11 1.61
C TRP A 34 1.40 -11.63 1.55
N ASN A 35 2.59 -12.09 1.20
CA ASN A 35 3.00 -13.48 1.41
C ASN A 35 4.27 -13.47 2.27
N GLU A 36 4.56 -14.56 3.00
CA GLU A 36 5.70 -14.64 3.92
C GLU A 36 7.05 -14.27 3.28
N LYS A 37 7.16 -14.29 1.94
CA LYS A 37 8.36 -13.92 1.18
C LYS A 37 8.34 -12.49 0.63
N ALA A 38 7.19 -11.83 0.54
CA ALA A 38 7.01 -10.48 -0.01
C ALA A 38 6.31 -9.58 1.03
N LYS A 39 7.12 -9.00 1.92
CA LYS A 39 6.68 -8.08 2.97
C LYS A 39 6.13 -6.73 2.48
N ASN A 40 5.95 -6.54 1.17
CA ASN A 40 5.45 -5.32 0.55
C ASN A 40 4.35 -5.68 -0.47
N GLY A 41 3.16 -5.11 -0.30
CA GLY A 41 1.96 -5.43 -1.08
C GLY A 41 1.32 -4.22 -1.73
N TYR A 42 0.39 -4.48 -2.64
CA TYR A 42 -0.43 -3.45 -3.28
C TYR A 42 -1.78 -3.98 -3.76
N VAL A 43 -2.73 -3.06 -3.95
CA VAL A 43 -4.03 -3.29 -4.60
C VAL A 43 -4.32 -2.15 -5.57
N LYS A 44 -4.69 -2.49 -6.81
CA LYS A 44 -5.17 -1.60 -7.87
C LYS A 44 -6.66 -1.81 -8.07
N TYR A 45 -7.40 -0.71 -8.08
CA TYR A 45 -8.84 -0.69 -8.31
C TYR A 45 -9.19 -0.11 -9.67
N SER A 46 -10.34 -0.50 -10.23
CA SER A 46 -10.79 -0.11 -11.57
C SER A 46 -11.06 1.37 -11.75
N ASN A 47 -11.32 2.08 -10.65
CA ASN A 47 -11.47 3.54 -10.61
C ASN A 47 -10.12 4.29 -10.52
N GLY A 48 -9.00 3.59 -10.64
CA GLY A 48 -7.66 4.20 -10.58
C GLY A 48 -7.05 4.31 -9.18
N LEU A 49 -7.77 3.97 -8.10
CA LEU A 49 -7.21 3.95 -6.75
C LEU A 49 -6.10 2.89 -6.62
N LEU A 50 -4.98 3.29 -6.03
CA LEU A 50 -3.84 2.44 -5.69
C LEU A 50 -3.52 2.59 -4.20
N MET A 51 -3.54 1.46 -3.48
CA MET A 51 -3.07 1.35 -2.11
C MET A 51 -1.86 0.43 -2.09
N GLN A 52 -0.81 0.82 -1.37
CA GLN A 52 0.43 0.05 -1.23
C GLN A 52 0.85 0.05 0.24
N TRP A 53 1.52 -1.01 0.70
CA TRP A 53 1.97 -1.12 2.08
C TRP A 53 3.18 -2.02 2.18
N GLY A 54 3.84 -1.98 3.33
CA GLY A 54 4.81 -3.00 3.68
C GLY A 54 5.65 -2.68 4.89
N THR A 55 6.73 -3.45 5.04
CA THR A 55 7.73 -3.26 6.07
C THR A 55 9.09 -3.10 5.43
N ARG A 56 9.97 -2.32 6.06
CA ARG A 56 11.33 -2.18 5.60
C ARG A 56 12.28 -2.16 6.78
N ALA A 57 13.41 -2.85 6.61
CA ALA A 57 14.50 -2.76 7.55
C ALA A 57 15.04 -1.33 7.61
N GLY A 58 15.27 -0.81 8.81
CA GLY A 58 15.84 0.50 8.96
C GLY A 58 17.29 0.55 8.50
N ALA A 59 17.76 1.75 8.17
CA ALA A 59 19.16 1.99 7.88
C ALA A 59 19.52 3.44 8.24
N THR A 60 20.75 3.63 8.71
CA THR A 60 21.27 4.94 9.10
C THR A 60 21.45 5.82 7.85
N GLY A 61 20.84 7.01 7.86
CA GLY A 61 20.93 7.97 6.76
C GLY A 61 19.67 8.03 5.88
N ALA A 62 19.79 8.77 4.77
CA ALA A 62 18.75 8.88 3.76
C ALA A 62 18.73 7.64 2.87
N ILE A 63 17.57 7.00 2.71
CA ILE A 63 17.47 5.69 2.07
C ILE A 63 16.23 5.55 1.17
N SER A 64 16.38 4.98 -0.02
CA SER A 64 15.27 4.81 -0.96
C SER A 64 14.29 3.71 -0.54
N LEU A 65 13.00 4.02 -0.41
CA LEU A 65 11.92 3.05 -0.31
C LEU A 65 11.26 2.89 -1.68
N TYR A 66 11.40 1.71 -2.29
CA TYR A 66 10.80 1.39 -3.57
C TYR A 66 9.40 0.80 -3.37
N PHE A 67 8.43 1.32 -4.12
CA PHE A 67 7.07 0.80 -4.14
C PHE A 67 6.99 -0.48 -4.98
N PRO A 68 6.10 -1.43 -4.63
CA PRO A 68 5.79 -2.60 -5.45
C PRO A 68 5.33 -2.26 -6.87
N THR A 69 4.63 -1.14 -7.05
CA THR A 69 4.21 -0.61 -8.35
C THR A 69 4.29 0.92 -8.33
N SER A 70 4.58 1.52 -9.48
CA SER A 70 4.57 2.98 -9.63
C SER A 70 3.17 3.56 -9.47
N PHE A 71 3.08 4.72 -8.83
CA PHE A 71 1.93 5.61 -8.92
C PHE A 71 1.87 6.30 -10.29
N TYR A 72 0.71 6.83 -10.64
CA TYR A 72 0.47 7.57 -11.88
C TYR A 72 1.25 8.89 -11.92
N ASP A 73 1.28 9.61 -10.81
CA ASP A 73 1.96 10.87 -10.59
C ASP A 73 2.54 10.93 -9.16
N THR A 74 3.04 12.09 -8.74
CA THR A 74 3.58 12.31 -7.39
C THR A 74 2.51 12.80 -6.39
N ASN A 75 1.23 12.86 -6.79
CA ASN A 75 0.09 13.26 -5.95
C ASN A 75 -0.46 12.06 -5.18
N TYR A 76 0.41 11.36 -4.46
CA TYR A 76 0.05 10.29 -3.51
C TYR A 76 0.45 10.68 -2.09
N ASN A 77 -0.11 10.03 -1.07
CA ASN A 77 0.30 10.23 0.32
C ASN A 77 1.05 9.01 0.82
N VAL A 78 2.02 9.22 1.73
CA VAL A 78 2.76 8.14 2.39
C VAL A 78 2.76 8.38 3.88
N TYR A 79 2.46 7.31 4.61
CA TYR A 79 2.41 7.27 6.05
C TYR A 79 3.42 6.23 6.52
N LEU A 80 4.28 6.63 7.44
CA LEU A 80 5.34 5.82 8.00
C LEU A 80 5.04 5.61 9.48
N THR A 81 5.20 4.38 9.95
CA THR A 81 5.02 4.08 11.37
C THR A 81 6.24 3.34 11.88
N ALA A 82 6.67 3.72 13.08
CA ALA A 82 7.79 3.12 13.76
C ALA A 82 7.55 1.63 14.05
N GLY A 83 8.52 0.76 13.72
CA GLY A 83 8.65 -0.53 14.37
C GLY A 83 9.26 -0.30 15.75
N LEU A 84 8.50 -0.57 16.81
CA LEU A 84 8.98 -0.41 18.18
C LEU A 84 9.94 -1.55 18.50
N ASN A 85 11.25 -1.28 18.44
CA ASN A 85 12.29 -2.30 18.68
C ASN A 85 13.20 -1.99 19.89
N VAL A 86 12.87 -1.00 20.73
CA VAL A 86 13.65 -0.72 21.95
C VAL A 86 12.78 -0.68 23.18
N THR A 87 13.18 -1.49 24.16
CA THR A 87 12.57 -1.62 25.48
C THR A 87 13.45 -1.04 26.60
N SER A 88 14.69 -0.63 26.29
CA SER A 88 15.71 -0.24 27.28
C SER A 88 15.76 1.26 27.59
N GLU A 89 15.25 2.13 26.72
CA GLU A 89 15.22 3.58 26.94
C GLU A 89 14.01 4.25 26.27
N PRO A 90 13.54 5.41 26.79
CA PRO A 90 12.49 6.18 26.12
C PRO A 90 13.04 6.79 24.83
N PHE A 91 12.49 6.35 23.70
CA PHE A 91 12.89 6.80 22.37
C PHE A 91 11.64 6.99 21.49
N VAL A 92 11.54 8.14 20.85
CA VAL A 92 10.46 8.42 19.90
C VAL A 92 11.01 8.20 18.50
N TYR A 93 10.60 7.10 17.87
CA TYR A 93 10.93 6.86 16.47
C TYR A 93 9.90 7.54 15.56
N ALA A 94 10.37 8.42 14.67
CA ALA A 94 9.55 9.23 13.78
C ALA A 94 10.11 9.17 12.36
N PRO A 95 9.94 8.04 11.64
CA PRO A 95 10.35 7.95 10.25
C PRO A 95 9.59 8.97 9.38
N GLY A 96 10.33 9.76 8.61
CA GLY A 96 9.79 10.70 7.63
C GLY A 96 10.25 10.38 6.22
N TYR A 97 9.87 11.22 5.26
CA TYR A 97 10.41 11.18 3.90
C TYR A 97 10.77 12.59 3.42
N ASP A 98 11.70 12.68 2.48
CA ASP A 98 12.06 13.94 1.84
C ASP A 98 11.02 14.29 0.76
N PRO A 99 10.23 15.37 0.96
CA PRO A 99 9.20 15.75 0.00
C PRO A 99 9.77 16.24 -1.33
N ASN A 100 11.02 16.73 -1.36
CA ASN A 100 11.65 17.26 -2.58
C ASN A 100 12.17 16.14 -3.50
N ASN A 101 12.35 14.93 -2.96
CA ASN A 101 12.87 13.77 -3.68
C ASN A 101 11.80 12.66 -3.84
N LYS A 102 10.55 13.09 -4.06
CA LYS A 102 9.39 12.22 -4.23
C LYS A 102 9.23 11.78 -5.68
N ASN A 103 9.21 10.47 -5.94
CA ASN A 103 9.10 9.90 -7.27
C ASN A 103 7.86 9.00 -7.39
N LYS A 104 7.40 8.69 -8.61
CA LYS A 104 6.29 7.77 -8.85
C LYS A 104 6.56 6.35 -8.31
N SER A 105 7.81 5.90 -8.33
CA SER A 105 8.20 4.52 -7.99
C SER A 105 8.91 4.39 -6.64
N TYR A 106 9.32 5.50 -6.03
CA TYR A 106 10.05 5.47 -4.77
C TYR A 106 9.98 6.82 -4.04
N ILE A 107 10.36 6.81 -2.78
CA ILE A 107 10.65 8.00 -1.98
C ILE A 107 11.98 7.85 -1.25
N ILE A 108 12.57 8.97 -0.83
CA ILE A 108 13.71 8.96 0.08
C ILE A 108 13.19 9.05 1.52
N ILE A 109 13.44 8.01 2.30
CA ILE A 109 13.10 7.94 3.72
C ILE A 109 14.20 8.58 4.55
N LEU A 110 13.78 9.22 5.63
CA LEU A 110 14.61 9.75 6.69
C LEU A 110 14.28 8.99 7.98
N ALA A 111 15.06 7.96 8.31
CA ALA A 111 14.86 7.16 9.54
C ALA A 111 15.40 7.95 10.76
N ARG A 112 14.57 8.86 11.27
CA ARG A 112 14.92 9.77 12.36
C ARG A 112 14.17 9.41 13.63
N GLY A 113 14.78 9.71 14.77
CA GLY A 113 14.12 9.63 16.07
C GLY A 113 14.68 10.64 17.05
N ILE A 114 14.07 10.70 18.23
CA ILE A 114 14.47 11.54 19.36
C ILE A 114 14.74 10.62 20.55
N ASN A 115 15.95 10.71 21.10
CA ASN A 115 16.35 10.00 22.30
C ASN A 115 16.09 10.84 23.57
N SER A 116 16.44 10.30 24.73
CA SER A 116 16.30 10.96 26.04
C SER A 116 17.13 12.25 26.20
N THR A 117 18.06 12.54 25.30
CA THR A 117 18.92 13.75 25.31
C THR A 117 18.45 14.83 24.32
N PRO A 118 17.13 15.00 24.16
CA PRO A 118 16.43 15.67 23.05
C PRO A 118 17.09 15.77 21.66
N ALA A 119 17.97 14.85 21.29
CA ALA A 119 18.75 14.96 20.06
C ALA A 119 18.02 14.26 18.90
N ILE A 120 17.98 14.91 17.73
CA ILE A 120 17.53 14.26 16.49
C ILE A 120 18.66 13.35 16.02
N VAL A 121 18.41 12.04 16.07
CA VAL A 121 19.39 11.02 15.69
C VAL A 121 18.91 10.22 14.50
N TRP A 122 19.86 9.64 13.78
CA TRP A 122 19.57 8.59 12.81
C TRP A 122 19.35 7.26 13.54
N THR A 123 18.47 6.44 13.01
CA THR A 123 18.19 5.11 13.53
C THR A 123 18.10 4.09 12.39
N SER A 124 18.51 2.86 12.70
CA SER A 124 18.40 1.70 11.82
C SER A 124 17.18 0.83 12.15
N TRP A 125 16.21 1.34 12.90
CA TRP A 125 15.03 0.55 13.28
C TRP A 125 14.10 0.33 12.10
N ASP A 126 13.55 -0.89 12.07
CA ASP A 126 12.53 -1.28 11.11
C ASP A 126 11.30 -0.37 11.23
N PHE A 127 10.63 -0.15 10.12
CA PHE A 127 9.40 0.60 10.07
C PHE A 127 8.40 -0.06 9.13
N THR A 128 7.12 0.23 9.34
CA THR A 128 6.08 -0.11 8.39
C THR A 128 5.61 1.15 7.67
N TRP A 129 5.02 0.97 6.51
CA TRP A 129 4.60 2.07 5.66
C TRP A 129 3.31 1.73 4.92
N PHE A 130 2.56 2.78 4.63
CA PHE A 130 1.35 2.73 3.82
C PHE A 130 1.37 3.92 2.85
N ALA A 131 0.96 3.68 1.60
CA ALA A 131 0.88 4.71 0.59
C ALA A 131 -0.43 4.59 -0.19
N ILE A 132 -1.02 5.74 -0.55
CA ILE A 132 -2.30 5.82 -1.25
C ILE A 132 -2.25 6.90 -2.32
N GLY A 133 -2.74 6.58 -3.51
CA GLY A 133 -2.73 7.47 -4.66
C GLY A 133 -3.44 6.84 -5.85
N ARG A 134 -3.02 7.21 -7.06
CA ARG A 134 -3.60 6.68 -8.30
C ARG A 134 -2.60 5.84 -9.08
N TRP A 135 -3.08 4.86 -9.85
CA TRP A 135 -2.26 4.13 -10.83
C TRP A 135 -2.64 4.42 -12.29
N LYS A 136 -3.83 4.97 -12.53
CA LYS A 136 -4.30 5.50 -13.81
C LYS A 136 -5.17 6.74 -13.60
N LEU A 137 -5.46 7.45 -14.70
CA LEU A 137 -6.47 8.50 -14.74
C LEU A 137 -7.88 7.94 -14.52
#